data_AF-A0A9E2Y3Y3-F1
#
_entry.id   AF-A0A9E2Y3Y3-F1
#
_cell.length_a   1.000
_cell.length_b   1.000
_cell.length_c   1.000
_cell.angle_alpha   90.00
_cell.angle_beta   90.00
_cell.angle_gamma   90.00
#
_symmetry.space_group_name_H-M   'P 1'
#
loop_
_entity.id
_entity.type
_entity.pdbx_description
1 polymer ?
#
loop_
_entity_poly.entity_id
_entity_poly.type
_entity_poly.pdbx_seq_one_letter_code
_entity_poly.pdbx_strand_id
1 'polypeptide(L)'
;DRLVDNLFLQSYWLVAHFLIPIAPAALFAHKIYDQITGVIGHSGYEHGGRWCWPPSPLVGVTHHDQHHQFFRCNYATHFSWWDRMMGTLHPDHDRVLKANLSRSRGTEVL
;
A
#
# COMPACT_ATOMS: atom_id res chain seq x y z
N ASP A 1 -14.36 8.81 -11.57
CA ASP A 1 -13.47 9.86 -11.03
C ASP A 1 -13.97 11.25 -11.35
N ARG A 2 -15.00 11.73 -10.65
CA ARG A 2 -15.38 13.15 -10.74
C ARG A 2 -14.64 13.93 -9.66
N LEU A 3 -14.35 15.20 -9.94
CA LEU A 3 -13.72 16.11 -8.98
C LEU A 3 -14.46 16.11 -7.63
N VAL A 4 -15.80 16.07 -7.67
CA VAL A 4 -16.66 16.05 -6.48
C VAL A 4 -16.46 14.78 -5.65
N ASP A 5 -16.36 13.61 -6.29
CA ASP A 5 -16.17 12.33 -5.59
C ASP A 5 -14.82 12.32 -4.85
N ASN A 6 -13.76 12.83 -5.51
CA ASN A 6 -12.44 12.96 -4.92
C ASN A 6 -12.39 13.98 -3.78
N LEU A 7 -13.05 15.13 -3.94
CA LEU A 7 -13.14 16.12 -2.87
C LEU A 7 -13.87 15.55 -1.65
N PHE A 8 -14.96 14.82 -1.87
CA PHE A 8 -15.67 14.15 -0.79
C PHE A 8 -14.79 13.11 -0.08
N LEU A 9 -14.15 12.20 -0.84
CA LEU A 9 -13.28 11.16 -0.30
C LEU A 9 -12.04 11.71 0.41
N GLN A 10 -11.54 12.90 0.06
CA GLN A 10 -10.37 13.50 0.71
C GLN A 10 -10.74 14.44 1.87
N SER A 11 -11.99 14.87 1.96
CA SER A 11 -12.45 15.84 2.97
C SER A 11 -12.41 15.32 4.42
N TYR A 12 -12.34 13.99 4.64
CA TYR A 12 -12.30 13.43 5.99
C TYR A 12 -11.09 13.92 6.80
N TRP A 13 -9.97 14.26 6.15
CA TRP A 13 -8.79 14.84 6.82
C TRP A 13 -9.08 16.20 7.44
N LEU A 14 -9.91 17.02 6.77
CA LEU A 14 -10.35 18.30 7.30
C LEU A 14 -11.22 18.11 8.53
N VAL A 15 -12.14 17.13 8.49
CA VAL A 15 -12.99 16.79 9.63
C VAL A 15 -12.17 16.26 10.80
N ALA A 16 -11.20 15.37 10.55
CA ALA A 16 -10.33 14.78 11.57
C ALA A 16 -9.56 15.84 12.37
N HIS A 17 -9.13 16.94 11.74
CA HIS A 17 -8.44 18.05 12.40
C HIS A 17 -9.25 18.70 13.53
N PHE A 18 -10.58 18.79 13.37
CA PHE A 18 -11.46 19.38 14.37
C PHE A 18 -11.90 18.39 15.45
N LEU A 19 -11.85 17.09 15.17
CA LEU A 19 -12.27 16.04 16.10
C LEU A 19 -11.14 15.53 17.00
N ILE A 20 -9.92 15.48 16.47
CA ILE A 20 -8.78 14.89 17.17
C ILE A 20 -7.75 15.99 17.42
N PRO A 21 -7.30 16.20 18.67
CA PRO A 21 -6.30 17.22 19.01
C PRO A 21 -4.90 16.82 18.52
N ILE A 22 -4.72 16.79 17.20
CA ILE A 22 -3.47 16.48 16.51
C ILE A 22 -2.90 17.78 15.95
N ALA A 23 -1.60 17.98 16.13
CA ALA A 23 -0.90 19.12 15.55
C ALA A 23 -1.10 19.15 14.02
N PRO A 24 -1.44 20.31 13.41
CA PRO A 24 -1.64 20.41 11.95
C PRO A 24 -0.48 19.83 11.12
N ALA A 25 0.76 20.01 11.59
CA ALA A 25 1.95 19.47 10.95
C ALA A 25 1.95 17.93 10.83
N ALA A 26 1.45 17.22 11.85
CA ALA A 26 1.38 15.76 11.83
C ALA A 26 0.32 15.27 10.85
N LEU A 27 -0.84 15.94 10.76
CA LEU A 27 -1.87 15.64 9.76
C LEU A 27 -1.35 15.86 8.34
N PHE A 28 -0.62 16.95 8.12
CA PHE A 28 -0.02 17.25 6.82
C PHE A 28 1.05 16.23 6.43
N ALA A 29 1.94 15.86 7.36
CA ALA A 29 2.94 14.82 7.14
C ALA A 29 2.29 13.46 6.82
N HIS A 30 1.25 13.08 7.57
CA HIS A 30 0.50 11.87 7.28
C HIS A 30 -0.16 11.92 5.90
N LYS A 31 -0.75 13.05 5.50
CA LYS A 31 -1.39 13.19 4.20
C LYS A 31 -0.40 13.06 3.03
N ILE A 32 0.82 13.60 3.18
CA ILE A 32 1.90 13.39 2.21
C ILE A 32 2.26 11.90 2.13
N TYR A 33 2.44 11.25 3.29
CA TYR A 33 2.74 9.82 3.36
C TYR A 33 1.66 8.97 2.67
N ASP A 34 0.39 9.23 2.96
CA ASP A 34 -0.78 8.57 2.35
C ASP A 34 -0.77 8.73 0.81
N GLN A 35 -0.50 9.94 0.32
CA GLN A 35 -0.45 10.20 -1.13
C GLN A 35 0.71 9.45 -1.81
N ILE A 36 1.90 9.48 -1.21
CA ILE A 36 3.09 8.80 -1.77
C ILE A 36 2.86 7.29 -1.78
N THR A 37 2.41 6.72 -0.67
CA THR A 37 2.19 5.27 -0.56
C THR A 37 1.05 4.79 -1.45
N GLY A 38 -0.02 5.57 -1.61
CA GLY A 38 -1.09 5.29 -2.57
C GLY A 38 -0.58 5.24 -4.01
N VAL A 39 0.20 6.23 -4.45
CA VAL A 39 0.78 6.22 -5.80
C VAL A 39 1.71 5.02 -6.02
N ILE A 40 2.56 4.71 -5.04
CA ILE A 40 3.45 3.54 -5.08
C ILE A 40 2.64 2.26 -5.21
N GLY A 41 1.58 2.07 -4.41
CA GLY A 41 0.75 0.87 -4.39
C GLY A 41 0.02 0.56 -5.70
N HIS A 42 -0.19 1.58 -6.55
CA HIS A 42 -0.87 1.47 -7.85
C HIS A 42 0.07 1.58 -9.06
N SER A 43 1.39 1.61 -8.83
CA SER A 43 2.39 1.87 -9.87
C SER A 43 2.63 0.70 -10.83
N GLY A 44 2.22 -0.52 -10.47
CA GLY A 44 2.58 -1.74 -11.20
C GLY A 44 4.05 -2.16 -11.03
N TYR A 45 4.83 -1.47 -10.20
CA TYR A 45 6.27 -1.71 -10.02
C TYR A 45 6.65 -1.90 -8.54
N GLU A 46 7.46 -2.91 -8.22
CA GLU A 46 7.87 -3.19 -6.84
C GLU A 46 9.07 -2.35 -6.40
N HIS A 47 8.80 -1.22 -5.73
CA HIS A 47 9.79 -0.22 -5.36
C HIS A 47 10.69 -0.59 -4.16
N GLY A 48 10.29 -1.56 -3.33
CA GLY A 48 10.99 -1.84 -2.06
C GLY A 48 12.26 -2.70 -2.17
N GLY A 49 12.61 -3.16 -3.38
CA GLY A 49 13.84 -3.92 -3.62
C GLY A 49 14.02 -5.09 -2.64
N ARG A 50 15.21 -5.19 -2.01
CA ARG A 50 15.55 -6.27 -1.07
C ARG A 50 14.64 -6.34 0.17
N TRP A 51 14.06 -5.22 0.58
CA TRP A 51 13.23 -5.14 1.80
C TRP A 51 11.85 -5.75 1.60
N CYS A 52 11.40 -5.84 0.35
CA CYS A 52 10.16 -6.51 -0.01
C CYS A 52 10.34 -8.00 -0.35
N TRP A 53 11.56 -8.55 -0.24
CA TRP A 53 11.75 -9.97 -0.52
C TRP A 53 11.02 -10.87 0.49
N PRO A 54 10.27 -11.88 0.02
CA PRO A 54 9.48 -12.72 0.90
C PRO A 54 10.33 -13.59 1.84
N PRO A 55 9.90 -13.79 3.10
CA PRO A 55 8.71 -13.20 3.71
C PRO A 55 8.95 -11.76 4.17
N SER A 56 8.44 -10.80 3.40
CA SER A 56 8.56 -9.38 3.70
C SER A 56 7.46 -8.96 4.66
N PRO A 57 7.75 -8.13 5.68
CA PRO A 57 6.74 -7.49 6.52
C PRO A 57 6.06 -6.29 5.83
N LEU A 58 6.62 -5.78 4.74
CA LEU A 58 6.12 -4.63 4.01
C LEU A 58 5.03 -5.03 3.01
N VAL A 59 4.06 -4.15 2.82
CA VAL A 59 3.05 -4.22 1.75
C VAL A 59 3.65 -3.67 0.46
N GLY A 60 3.66 -4.49 -0.59
CA GLY A 60 4.10 -4.12 -1.94
C GLY A 60 2.93 -3.98 -2.90
N VAL A 61 3.22 -3.66 -4.17
CA VAL A 61 2.19 -3.54 -5.23
C VAL A 61 1.42 -4.84 -5.38
N THR A 62 2.13 -5.98 -5.37
CA THR A 62 1.51 -7.32 -5.43
C THR A 62 0.47 -7.53 -4.34
N HIS A 63 0.73 -7.07 -3.11
CA HIS A 63 -0.19 -7.26 -1.99
C HIS A 63 -1.49 -6.51 -2.24
N HIS A 64 -1.37 -5.25 -2.65
CA HIS A 64 -2.46 -4.35 -2.97
C HIS A 64 -3.24 -4.79 -4.22
N ASP A 65 -2.57 -5.20 -5.29
CA ASP A 65 -3.23 -5.69 -6.51
C ASP A 65 -4.03 -6.97 -6.23
N GLN A 66 -3.48 -7.91 -5.45
CA GLN A 66 -4.21 -9.10 -5.04
C GLN A 66 -5.43 -8.77 -4.17
N HIS A 67 -5.34 -7.74 -3.33
CA HIS A 67 -6.50 -7.25 -2.57
C HIS A 67 -7.62 -6.79 -3.52
N HIS A 68 -7.31 -5.96 -4.53
CA HIS A 68 -8.29 -5.50 -5.51
C HIS A 68 -8.73 -6.58 -6.51
N GLN A 69 -7.93 -7.62 -6.71
CA GLN A 69 -8.30 -8.72 -7.58
C GLN A 69 -9.27 -9.69 -6.91
N PHE A 70 -9.04 -10.01 -5.62
CA PHE A 70 -9.75 -11.09 -4.94
C PHE A 70 -10.68 -10.63 -3.82
N PHE A 71 -10.46 -9.45 -3.24
CA PHE A 71 -11.23 -8.82 -2.14
C PHE A 71 -11.45 -9.68 -0.88
N ARG A 72 -10.74 -10.80 -0.75
CA ARG A 72 -10.90 -11.78 0.34
C ARG A 72 -9.58 -12.10 1.06
N CYS A 73 -8.54 -11.32 0.78
CA CYS A 73 -7.20 -11.47 1.32
C CYS A 73 -6.49 -10.10 1.35
N ASN A 74 -5.33 -10.06 1.99
CA ASN A 74 -4.40 -8.92 1.97
C ASN A 74 -5.09 -7.63 2.45
N TYR A 75 -5.57 -7.63 3.69
CA TYR A 75 -6.36 -6.52 4.26
C TYR A 75 -5.49 -5.41 4.85
N ALA A 76 -4.23 -5.69 5.20
CA ALA A 76 -3.37 -4.71 5.82
C ALA A 76 -2.88 -3.68 4.79
N THR A 77 -2.91 -2.40 5.17
CA THR A 77 -2.53 -1.29 4.29
C THR A 77 -1.05 -0.97 4.31
N HIS A 78 -0.35 -1.27 5.42
CA HIS A 78 1.06 -0.88 5.59
C HIS A 78 1.99 -2.07 5.82
N PHE A 79 1.54 -3.11 6.52
CA PHE A 79 2.39 -4.22 6.90
C PHE A 79 1.68 -5.57 6.74
N SER A 80 2.25 -6.45 5.91
CA SER A 80 1.69 -7.77 5.60
C SER A 80 1.78 -8.76 6.78
N TRP A 81 2.56 -8.44 7.82
CA TRP A 81 2.65 -9.27 9.03
C TRP A 81 1.28 -9.49 9.70
N TRP A 82 0.37 -8.51 9.63
CA TRP A 82 -0.99 -8.65 10.15
C TRP A 82 -1.74 -9.74 9.40
N ASP A 83 -1.69 -9.75 8.08
CA ASP A 83 -2.31 -10.79 7.26
C ASP A 83 -1.66 -12.16 7.45
N ARG A 84 -0.34 -12.20 7.66
CA ARG A 84 0.37 -13.45 7.98
C ARG A 84 -0.09 -14.01 9.33
N MET A 85 -0.18 -13.16 10.36
CA MET A 85 -0.63 -13.55 11.70
C MET A 85 -2.08 -14.01 11.71
N MET A 86 -2.95 -13.35 10.93
CA MET A 86 -4.38 -13.65 10.88
C MET A 86 -4.75 -14.71 9.84
N GLY A 87 -3.79 -15.18 9.03
CA GLY A 87 -4.04 -16.16 7.97
C GLY A 87 -4.85 -15.61 6.80
N THR A 88 -4.82 -14.31 6.58
CA THR A 88 -5.55 -13.61 5.51
C THR A 88 -4.66 -13.20 4.35
N LEU A 89 -3.38 -13.58 4.36
CA LEU A 89 -2.48 -13.40 3.23
C LEU A 89 -2.88 -14.33 2.08
N HIS A 90 -2.89 -13.81 0.85
CA HIS A 90 -3.16 -14.64 -0.33
C HIS A 90 -2.15 -15.81 -0.43
N PRO A 91 -2.59 -17.06 -0.72
CA PRO A 91 -1.71 -18.23 -0.73
C PRO A 91 -0.50 -18.12 -1.65
N ASP A 92 -0.68 -17.45 -2.79
CA ASP A 92 0.38 -17.24 -3.79
C ASP A 92 1.15 -15.92 -3.63
N HIS A 93 0.88 -15.14 -2.58
CA HIS A 93 1.45 -13.80 -2.40
C HIS A 93 2.97 -13.78 -2.57
N ASP A 94 3.68 -14.61 -1.81
CA ASP A 94 5.14 -14.60 -1.77
C ASP A 94 5.76 -15.07 -3.10
N ARG A 95 5.10 -16.02 -3.78
CA ARG A 95 5.53 -16.50 -5.10
C ARG A 95 5.43 -15.38 -6.15
N VAL A 96 4.30 -14.67 -6.18
CA VAL A 96 4.05 -13.58 -7.13
C VAL A 96 4.95 -12.38 -6.82
N LEU A 97 5.08 -12.00 -5.55
CA LEU A 97 5.94 -10.89 -5.11
C LEU A 97 7.40 -11.13 -5.51
N LYS A 98 7.91 -12.35 -5.31
CA LYS A 98 9.26 -12.74 -5.75
C LYS A 98 9.44 -12.63 -7.27
N ALA A 99 8.45 -13.04 -8.05
CA ALA A 99 8.49 -12.94 -9.51
C ALA A 99 8.51 -11.47 -9.96
N ASN A 100 7.65 -10.63 -9.37
CA ASN A 100 7.56 -9.21 -9.70
C ASN A 100 8.84 -8.44 -9.31
N LEU A 101 9.39 -8.69 -8.12
CA LEU A 101 10.67 -8.12 -7.69
C LEU A 101 11.83 -8.50 -8.62
N SER A 102 11.86 -9.74 -9.10
CA SER A 102 12.87 -10.21 -10.04
C SER A 102 12.76 -9.50 -11.39
N ARG A 103 11.53 -9.24 -11.87
CA ARG A 103 11.28 -8.47 -13.10
C ARG A 103 11.70 -7.01 -12.95
N SER A 104 11.31 -6.37 -11.85
CA SER A 104 11.67 -4.98 -11.54
C SER A 104 13.19 -4.77 -11.51
N ARG A 105 13.93 -5.67 -10.86
CA ARG A 105 15.42 -5.63 -10.87
C ARG A 105 16.03 -5.81 -12.25
N GLY A 106 15.43 -6.63 -13.12
CA GLY A 106 15.93 -6.84 -14.48
C GLY A 106 15.79 -5.60 -15.36
N THR A 107 14.79 -4.75 -15.09
CA THR A 107 14.58 -3.48 -15.79
C THR A 107 15.58 -2.40 -15.37
N GLU A 108 16.11 -2.43 -14.15
CA GLU A 108 17.14 -1.48 -13.67
C GLU A 108 18.55 -1.74 -14.24
N VAL A 109 18.79 -2.89 -14.87
CA VAL A 109 20.12 -3.32 -15.35
C VAL A 109 20.29 -3.17 -16.88
N LEU A 110 19.24 -2.73 -17.58
CA LEU A 110 19.26 -2.39 -19.01
C LEU A 110 19.30 -0.88 -19.22
#